data_AF-A0A4Z1E0C0-F1
#
_entry.id   AF-A0A4Z1E0C0-F1
#
_cell.length_a   1.000
_cell.length_b   1.000
_cell.length_c   1.000
_cell.angle_alpha   90.00
_cell.angle_beta   90.00
_cell.angle_gamma   90.00
#
_symmetry.space_group_name_H-M   'P 1'
#
loop_
_entity.id
_entity.type
_entity.pdbx_description
1 polymer ?
#
loop_
_entity_poly.entity_id
_entity_poly.type
_entity_poly.pdbx_seq_one_letter_code
_entity_poly.pdbx_strand_id
1 'polypeptide(L)'
;MAPVVSFAEVSSGTLVVNAHVPVVETGGTCVLTATRGTNEVFRTVSSFADATTTLCDPFSLPLPSPSRGTWTVQIAYSSPQSTGSTSVEVTAP
;
A
#
# COMPACT_ATOMS: atom_id res chain seq x y z
N MET A 1 -1.00 -0.71 -14.99
CA MET A 1 0.25 -0.12 -14.49
C MET A 1 0.45 -0.54 -13.04
N ALA A 2 1.58 -1.15 -12.70
CA ALA A 2 1.84 -1.59 -11.33
C ALA A 2 2.28 -0.39 -10.44
N PRO A 3 1.83 -0.31 -9.18
CA PRO A 3 2.37 0.65 -8.23
C PRO A 3 3.84 0.37 -7.90
N VAL A 4 4.56 1.41 -7.50
CA VAL A 4 5.91 1.36 -6.96
C VAL A 4 5.85 1.77 -5.49
N VAL A 5 6.34 0.89 -4.61
CA VAL A 5 6.46 1.19 -3.18
C VAL A 5 7.70 2.03 -2.95
N SER A 6 7.53 3.24 -2.44
CA SER A 6 8.66 4.14 -2.12
C SER A 6 9.09 4.03 -0.66
N PHE A 7 8.19 3.62 0.23
CA PHE A 7 8.47 3.43 1.65
C PHE A 7 7.53 2.40 2.26
N ALA A 8 8.04 1.54 3.15
CA ALA A 8 7.24 0.60 3.93
C ALA A 8 7.95 0.23 5.25
N GLU A 9 7.31 0.51 6.38
CA GLU A 9 7.86 0.25 7.73
C GLU A 9 6.74 -0.10 8.70
N VAL A 10 7.03 -0.94 9.70
CA VAL A 10 6.18 -1.10 10.88
C VAL A 10 6.79 -0.37 12.06
N SER A 11 6.05 0.60 12.60
CA SER A 11 6.44 1.37 13.78
C SER A 11 5.32 1.34 14.81
N SER A 12 5.64 0.97 16.06
CA SER A 12 4.67 0.87 17.16
C SER A 12 3.39 0.08 16.83
N GLY A 13 3.51 -1.00 16.05
CA GLY A 13 2.37 -1.84 15.65
C GLY A 13 1.52 -1.26 14.51
N THR A 14 1.95 -0.18 13.88
CA THR A 14 1.29 0.42 12.71
C THR A 14 2.19 0.28 11.49
N LEU A 15 1.66 -0.28 10.41
CA LEU A 15 2.30 -0.33 9.10
C LEU A 15 2.09 1.00 8.38
N VAL A 16 3.18 1.68 8.02
CA VAL A 16 3.16 2.93 7.26
C VAL A 16 3.75 2.66 5.88
N VAL A 17 3.02 3.02 4.83
CA VAL A 17 3.43 2.75 3.45
C VAL A 17 3.12 3.93 2.54
N ASN A 18 4.08 4.27 1.68
CA ASN A 18 3.91 5.22 0.59
C ASN A 18 4.13 4.51 -0.74
N ALA A 19 3.27 4.81 -1.72
CA ALA A 19 3.35 4.26 -3.05
C ALA A 19 2.83 5.24 -4.10
N HIS A 20 3.34 5.09 -5.32
CA HIS A 20 2.92 5.86 -6.49
C HIS A 20 2.80 4.95 -7.71
N VAL A 21 2.10 5.41 -8.73
CA VAL A 21 1.94 4.70 -10.00
C VAL A 21 2.58 5.55 -11.11
N PRO A 22 3.42 4.98 -11.99
CA PRO A 22 4.12 5.71 -13.05
C PRO A 22 3.20 6.04 -14.24
N VAL A 23 2.05 6.66 -13.96
CA VAL A 23 1.06 7.17 -14.90
C VAL A 23 0.39 8.39 -14.27
N VAL A 24 -0.09 9.35 -15.07
CA VAL A 24 -0.84 10.52 -14.57
C VAL A 24 -2.32 10.30 -14.85
N GLU A 25 -3.08 9.92 -13.82
CA GLU A 25 -4.51 9.64 -13.90
C GLU A 25 -5.25 10.11 -12.65
N THR A 26 -6.49 10.58 -12.83
CA THR A 26 -7.37 11.03 -11.75
C THR A 26 -8.47 10.02 -11.45
N GLY A 27 -8.94 9.99 -10.20
CA GLY A 27 -10.08 9.15 -9.81
C GLY A 27 -9.74 7.67 -9.63
N GLY A 28 -8.46 7.37 -9.38
CA GLY A 28 -8.04 6.04 -8.97
C GLY A 28 -8.16 5.83 -7.45
N THR A 29 -8.08 4.57 -7.04
CA THR A 29 -8.04 4.13 -5.64
C THR A 29 -6.87 3.19 -5.43
N CYS A 30 -6.29 3.24 -4.24
CA CYS A 30 -5.24 2.31 -3.82
C CYS A 30 -5.74 1.48 -2.63
N VAL A 31 -5.51 0.18 -2.69
CA VAL A 31 -5.85 -0.78 -1.62
C VAL A 31 -4.56 -1.41 -1.15
N LEU A 32 -4.24 -1.23 0.13
CA LEU A 32 -3.15 -1.95 0.79
C LEU A 32 -3.74 -3.15 1.53
N THR A 33 -3.13 -4.32 1.34
CA THR A 33 -3.42 -5.54 2.09
C THR A 33 -2.13 -6.03 2.73
N ALA A 34 -2.13 -6.22 4.04
CA ALA A 34 -1.02 -6.80 4.79
C ALA A 34 -1.41 -8.18 5.33
N THR A 35 -0.61 -9.20 5.02
CA THR A 35 -0.85 -10.58 5.43
C THR A 35 0.33 -11.14 6.22
N ARG A 36 0.00 -11.92 7.26
CA ARG A 36 0.97 -12.73 8.02
C ARG A 36 0.30 -13.98 8.58
N GLY A 37 0.61 -15.13 7.98
CA GLY A 37 -0.05 -16.39 8.31
C GLY A 37 -1.54 -16.32 8.00
N THR A 38 -2.39 -16.47 9.02
CA THR A 38 -3.85 -16.34 8.91
C THR A 38 -4.37 -14.93 9.16
N ASN A 39 -3.50 -13.98 9.52
CA ASN A 39 -3.90 -12.59 9.72
C ASN A 39 -3.89 -11.86 8.39
N GLU A 40 -4.97 -11.16 8.10
CA GLU A 40 -5.10 -10.27 6.95
C GLU A 40 -5.78 -8.98 7.43
N VAL A 41 -5.18 -7.85 7.11
CA VAL A 41 -5.77 -6.53 7.33
C VAL A 41 -5.56 -5.69 6.08
N PHE A 42 -6.50 -4.80 5.79
CA PHE A 42 -6.43 -3.97 4.60
C PHE A 42 -6.86 -2.53 4.89
N ARG A 43 -6.43 -1.61 4.04
CA ARG A 43 -6.86 -0.21 4.05
C ARG A 43 -6.97 0.30 2.61
N THR A 44 -8.08 0.98 2.33
CA THR A 44 -8.30 1.68 1.06
C THR A 44 -8.06 3.17 1.25
N VAL A 45 -7.42 3.78 0.26
CA VAL A 45 -7.16 5.21 0.21
C VAL A 45 -7.42 5.75 -1.20
N SER A 46 -7.63 7.05 -1.30
CA SER A 46 -7.75 7.73 -2.59
C SER A 46 -6.38 7.82 -3.27
N SER A 47 -6.40 8.05 -4.57
CA SER A 47 -5.22 8.47 -5.31
C SER A 47 -5.44 9.81 -5.97
N PHE A 48 -4.38 10.58 -6.17
CA PHE A 48 -4.42 11.86 -6.83
C PHE A 48 -3.28 11.98 -7.84
N ALA A 49 -3.55 12.67 -8.94
CA ALA A 49 -2.53 12.96 -9.94
C ALA A 49 -1.58 14.05 -9.43
N ASP A 50 -0.29 13.79 -9.55
CA ASP A 50 0.80 14.76 -9.42
C ASP A 50 1.40 15.04 -10.81
N ALA A 51 2.38 15.95 -10.90
CA ALA A 51 2.95 16.43 -12.17
C ALA A 51 3.41 15.33 -13.13
N THR A 52 3.90 14.20 -12.60
CA THR A 52 4.46 13.09 -13.42
C THR A 52 3.93 11.71 -13.05
N THR A 53 3.19 11.58 -11.95
CA THR A 53 2.76 10.28 -11.39
C THR A 53 1.43 10.40 -10.66
N THR A 54 0.72 9.30 -10.45
CA THR A 54 -0.42 9.23 -9.55
C THR A 54 0.07 8.75 -8.19
N LEU A 55 -0.14 9.55 -7.15
CA LEU A 55 0.22 9.22 -5.78
C LEU A 55 -0.95 8.55 -5.08
N CYS A 56 -0.69 7.50 -4.31
CA CYS A 56 -1.64 7.02 -3.32
C CYS A 56 -1.52 7.91 -2.08
N ASP A 57 -2.63 8.28 -1.46
CA ASP A 57 -2.58 8.88 -0.12
C ASP A 57 -1.79 7.98 0.84
N PRO A 58 -1.04 8.54 1.82
CA PRO A 58 -0.24 7.74 2.73
C PRO A 58 -1.07 6.69 3.47
N PHE A 59 -0.59 5.45 3.49
CA PHE A 59 -1.22 4.39 4.25
C PHE A 59 -0.71 4.39 5.68
N SER A 60 -1.64 4.23 6.63
CA SER A 60 -1.35 3.96 8.02
C SER A 60 -2.29 2.85 8.50
N LEU A 61 -1.79 1.62 8.65
CA LEU A 61 -2.62 0.45 8.93
C LEU A 61 -2.20 -0.17 10.27
N PRO A 62 -3.04 -0.06 11.33
CA PRO A 62 -2.81 -0.78 12.57
C PRO A 62 -2.76 -2.30 12.30
N LEU A 63 -1.71 -2.96 12.75
CA LEU A 63 -1.55 -4.41 12.66
C LEU A 63 -2.12 -5.10 13.91
N PRO A 64 -2.68 -6.32 13.77
CA PRO A 64 -3.15 -7.08 14.92
C PRO A 64 -1.99 -7.48 15.84
N SER A 65 -2.27 -7.59 17.15
CA SER A 65 -1.31 -8.06 18.15
C SER A 65 -1.28 -9.60 18.22
N PRO A 66 -0.10 -10.24 18.27
CA PRO A 66 1.23 -9.63 18.18
C PRO A 66 1.51 -9.18 16.74
N SER A 67 2.07 -7.98 16.55
CA SER A 67 2.41 -7.46 15.21
C SER A 67 3.77 -7.94 14.69
N ARG A 68 4.62 -8.52 15.55
CA ARG A 68 5.96 -9.02 15.22
C ARG A 68 5.99 -10.03 14.07
N GLY A 69 7.09 -10.02 13.31
CA GLY A 69 7.35 -10.95 12.22
C GLY A 69 7.23 -10.32 10.82
N THR A 70 7.45 -11.13 9.78
CA THR A 70 7.42 -10.67 8.39
C THR A 70 5.99 -10.62 7.86
N TRP A 71 5.60 -9.47 7.34
CA TRP A 71 4.33 -9.22 6.67
C TRP A 71 4.55 -9.10 5.18
N THR A 72 3.70 -9.76 4.39
CA THR A 72 3.59 -9.48 2.96
C THR A 72 2.61 -8.34 2.79
N VAL A 73 3.07 -7.24 2.20
CA VAL A 73 2.27 -6.04 1.91
C VAL A 73 2.04 -5.97 0.42
N GLN A 74 0.79 -6.09 0.01
CA GLN A 74 0.35 -5.92 -1.37
C GLN A 74 -0.35 -4.57 -1.51
N ILE A 75 -0.03 -3.83 -2.57
CA ILE A 75 -0.75 -2.62 -2.95
C ILE A 75 -1.36 -2.84 -4.32
N ALA A 76 -2.67 -2.69 -4.41
CA ALA A 76 -3.42 -2.71 -5.66
C ALA A 76 -3.87 -1.29 -5.99
N TYR A 77 -3.73 -0.90 -7.26
CA TYR A 77 -4.23 0.33 -7.82
C TYR A 77 -5.30 0.03 -8.86
N SER A 78 -6.36 0.84 -8.85
CA SER A 78 -7.43 0.77 -9.84
C SER A 78 -7.95 2.17 -10.18
N SER A 79 -8.00 2.48 -11.46
CA SER A 79 -8.63 3.66 -12.05
C SER A 79 -9.51 3.23 -13.24
N PRO A 80 -10.27 4.15 -13.85
CA PRO A 80 -10.99 3.86 -15.09
C PRO A 80 -10.10 3.44 -16.27
N GLN A 81 -8.81 3.78 -16.24
CA GLN A 81 -7.88 3.59 -17.35
C GLN A 81 -6.82 2.51 -17.07
N SER A 82 -6.41 2.35 -15.82
CA SER A 82 -5.29 1.51 -15.43
C SER A 82 -5.58 0.72 -14.16
N THR A 83 -5.13 -0.52 -14.15
CA THR A 83 -5.08 -1.36 -12.95
C THR A 83 -3.70 -1.98 -12.80
N GLY A 84 -3.31 -2.35 -11.58
CA GLY A 84 -2.10 -3.11 -11.34
C GLY A 84 -1.83 -3.30 -9.85
N SER A 85 -0.89 -4.17 -9.52
CA SER A 85 -0.52 -4.45 -8.15
C SER A 85 0.98 -4.70 -8.00
N THR A 86 1.47 -4.52 -6.79
CA THR A 86 2.84 -4.82 -6.38
C THR A 86 2.83 -5.41 -4.97
N SER A 87 3.85 -6.19 -4.62
CA SER A 87 4.02 -6.75 -3.28
C SER A 87 5.44 -6.59 -2.77
N VAL A 88 5.58 -6.35 -1.48
CA VAL A 88 6.86 -6.23 -0.76
C VAL A 88 6.75 -6.91 0.60
N GLU A 89 7.87 -7.31 1.18
CA GLU A 89 7.93 -7.84 2.55
C GLU A 89 8.40 -6.77 3.53
N VAL A 90 7.79 -6.70 4.71
CA VAL A 90 8.16 -5.79 5.79
C VAL A 90 8.27 -6.56 7.09
N THR A 91 9.41 -6.46 7.78
CA THR A 91 9.60 -7.11 9.07
C THR A 91 9.23 -6.17 10.21
N ALA A 92 8.27 -6.60 11.05
CA ALA A 92 7.91 -5.90 12.27
C ALA A 92 8.80 -6.37 13.45
N PRO A 93 9.48 -5.44 14.16
CA PRO A 93 10.34 -5.75 15.31
C PRO A 93 9.56 -6.14 16.58
#